data_AF-A0A3B8VGX1-F1
#
_entry.id   AF-A0A3B8VGX1-F1
#
_cell.length_a   1.000
_cell.length_b   1.000
_cell.length_c   1.000
_cell.angle_alpha   90.00
_cell.angle_beta   90.00
_cell.angle_gamma   90.00
#
_symmetry.space_group_name_H-M   'P 1'
#
loop_
_entity.id
_entity.type
_entity.pdbx_description
1 polymer ?
#
loop_
_entity_poly.entity_id
_entity_poly.type
_entity_poly.pdbx_seq_one_letter_code
_entity_poly.pdbx_strand_id
1 'polypeptide(L)'
;MKDNEIDFTIKTCEAHLKAVNNPEKALIELYLTRYLLVFIVNKFENRINQIILKHVQCNQGGHKINHYFDKKTKNEYKGKTTSKLCAYLEVFGEEYSKAFDKKTHLKGNELSVSHYNSIIANRHGTAHATQSKLKFDDVVRYYKEAHKVLDLLDASLR
;
A
#
# COMPACT_ATOMS: atom_id res chain seq x y z
N MET A 1 -1.49 3.55 -9.36
CA MET A 1 -2.32 2.93 -10.42
C MET A 1 -3.43 2.20 -9.71
N LYS A 2 -4.67 2.27 -10.19
CA LYS A 2 -5.76 1.48 -9.59
C LYS A 2 -5.55 -0.02 -9.82
N ASP A 3 -6.04 -0.82 -8.89
CA ASP A 3 -5.92 -2.28 -8.91
C ASP A 3 -7.31 -2.89 -9.01
N ASN A 4 -7.56 -3.57 -10.14
CA ASN A 4 -8.87 -4.13 -10.46
C ASN A 4 -9.31 -5.20 -9.45
N GLU A 5 -8.38 -5.94 -8.85
CA GLU A 5 -8.71 -6.96 -7.86
C GLU A 5 -9.15 -6.31 -6.54
N ILE A 6 -8.51 -5.21 -6.13
CA ILE A 6 -8.98 -4.43 -4.97
C ILE A 6 -10.37 -3.86 -5.23
N ASP A 7 -10.60 -3.22 -6.38
CA ASP A 7 -11.91 -2.67 -6.73
C ASP A 7 -13.01 -3.75 -6.77
N PHE A 8 -12.72 -4.91 -7.33
CA PHE A 8 -13.63 -6.06 -7.33
C PHE A 8 -13.92 -6.57 -5.90
N THR A 9 -12.89 -6.65 -5.07
CA THR A 9 -13.01 -7.12 -3.67
C THR A 9 -13.84 -6.14 -2.84
N ILE A 10 -13.64 -4.83 -3.00
CA ILE A 10 -14.44 -3.78 -2.37
C ILE A 10 -15.92 -3.96 -2.73
N LYS A 11 -16.24 -4.08 -4.02
CA LYS A 11 -17.63 -4.28 -4.47
C LYS A 11 -18.26 -5.54 -3.89
N THR A 12 -17.48 -6.62 -3.79
CA THR A 12 -17.93 -7.88 -3.21
C THR A 12 -18.25 -7.72 -1.72
N CYS A 13 -17.36 -7.08 -0.95
CA CYS A 13 -17.61 -6.78 0.46
C CYS A 13 -18.82 -5.86 0.65
N GLU A 14 -18.97 -4.81 -0.17
CA GLU A 14 -20.12 -3.91 -0.15
C GLU A 14 -21.44 -4.65 -0.40
N ALA A 15 -21.46 -5.57 -1.37
CA ALA A 15 -22.64 -6.38 -1.67
C ALA A 15 -23.03 -7.27 -0.48
N HIS A 16 -22.04 -7.91 0.17
CA HIS A 16 -22.28 -8.68 1.38
C HIS A 16 -22.84 -7.81 2.52
N LEU A 17 -22.27 -6.63 2.78
CA LEU A 17 -22.75 -5.73 3.83
C LEU A 17 -24.18 -5.20 3.59
N LYS A 18 -24.57 -5.04 2.32
CA LYS A 18 -25.94 -4.66 1.94
C LYS A 18 -26.94 -5.81 2.11
N ALA A 19 -26.51 -7.06 1.89
CA ALA A 19 -27.36 -8.24 2.04
C ALA A 19 -27.61 -8.63 3.51
N VAL A 20 -26.77 -8.19 4.43
CA VAL A 20 -26.91 -8.47 5.86
C VAL A 20 -27.94 -7.51 6.49
N ASN A 21 -29.08 -8.07 6.91
CA ASN A 21 -30.16 -7.36 7.62
C ASN A 21 -30.33 -7.81 9.09
N ASN A 22 -29.30 -8.39 9.70
CA ASN A 22 -29.35 -8.99 11.03
C ASN A 22 -28.53 -8.16 12.07
N PRO A 23 -28.68 -8.41 13.38
CA PRO A 23 -27.94 -7.68 14.43
C PRO A 23 -26.42 -7.89 14.39
N GLU A 24 -25.92 -8.86 13.62
CA GLU A 24 -24.49 -9.17 13.48
C GLU A 24 -23.80 -8.31 12.41
N LYS A 25 -24.53 -7.42 11.73
CA LYS A 25 -23.99 -6.54 10.69
C LYS A 25 -22.71 -5.82 11.10
N ALA A 26 -22.66 -5.31 12.33
CA ALA A 26 -21.48 -4.60 12.84
C ALA A 26 -20.25 -5.52 12.98
N LEU A 27 -20.44 -6.78 13.39
CA LEU A 27 -19.36 -7.76 13.48
C LEU A 27 -18.87 -8.14 12.09
N ILE A 28 -19.77 -8.37 11.15
CA ILE A 28 -19.43 -8.68 9.76
C ILE A 28 -18.68 -7.51 9.11
N GLU A 29 -19.14 -6.27 9.31
CA GLU A 29 -18.43 -5.08 8.85
C GLU A 29 -17.02 -5.00 9.43
N LEU A 30 -16.85 -5.27 10.73
CA LEU A 30 -15.53 -5.30 11.35
C LEU A 30 -14.62 -6.34 10.71
N TYR A 31 -15.10 -7.57 10.48
CA TYR A 31 -14.32 -8.62 9.83
C TYR A 31 -13.94 -8.25 8.39
N LEU A 32 -14.90 -7.78 7.60
CA LEU A 32 -14.65 -7.39 6.21
C LEU A 32 -13.70 -6.18 6.12
N THR A 33 -13.82 -5.22 7.03
CA THR A 33 -12.91 -4.07 7.11
C THR A 33 -11.48 -4.53 7.38
N ARG A 34 -11.29 -5.43 8.35
CA ARG A 34 -9.97 -5.99 8.69
C ARG A 34 -9.38 -6.79 7.53
N TYR A 35 -10.19 -7.65 6.92
CA TYR A 35 -9.80 -8.43 5.74
C TYR A 35 -9.35 -7.51 4.61
N LEU A 36 -10.18 -6.53 4.23
CA LEU A 36 -9.91 -5.62 3.14
C LEU A 36 -8.65 -4.79 3.38
N LEU A 37 -8.45 -4.32 4.61
CA LEU A 37 -7.26 -3.58 5.00
C LEU A 37 -5.97 -4.40 4.81
N VAL A 38 -5.96 -5.66 5.27
CA VAL A 38 -4.83 -6.57 5.10
C VAL A 38 -4.60 -6.87 3.62
N PHE A 39 -5.67 -7.10 2.86
CA PHE A 39 -5.61 -7.37 1.43
C PHE A 39 -5.01 -6.21 0.63
N ILE A 40 -5.46 -4.98 0.89
CA ILE A 40 -4.93 -3.76 0.25
C ILE A 40 -3.45 -3.59 0.54
N VAL A 41 -3.03 -3.76 1.80
CA VAL A 41 -1.60 -3.64 2.15
C VAL A 41 -0.76 -4.67 1.42
N ASN A 42 -1.19 -5.93 1.38
CA ASN A 42 -0.50 -6.97 0.61
C ASN A 42 -0.37 -6.59 -0.88
N LYS A 43 -1.43 -6.04 -1.48
CA LYS A 43 -1.39 -5.58 -2.87
C LYS A 43 -0.43 -4.40 -3.07
N PHE A 44 -0.40 -3.44 -2.15
CA PHE A 44 0.57 -2.34 -2.19
C PHE A 44 2.01 -2.85 -2.09
N GLU A 45 2.29 -3.76 -1.15
CA GLU A 45 3.62 -4.36 -0.99
C GLU A 45 4.07 -5.09 -2.26
N ASN A 46 3.20 -5.93 -2.84
CA ASN A 46 3.48 -6.61 -4.10
C ASN A 46 3.74 -5.63 -5.24
N ARG A 47 2.94 -4.57 -5.33
CA ARG A 47 3.10 -3.57 -6.38
C ARG A 47 4.43 -2.83 -6.25
N ILE A 48 4.85 -2.50 -5.04
CA ILE A 48 6.11 -1.82 -4.87
C ILE A 48 7.27 -2.75 -5.21
N ASN A 49 7.23 -4.02 -4.81
CA ASN A 49 8.23 -5.00 -5.23
C ASN A 49 8.35 -5.06 -6.76
N GLN A 50 7.24 -5.02 -7.48
CA GLN A 50 7.25 -4.96 -8.95
C GLN A 50 7.91 -3.69 -9.48
N ILE A 51 7.63 -2.52 -8.89
CA ILE A 51 8.24 -1.24 -9.30
C ILE A 51 9.76 -1.30 -9.11
N ILE A 52 10.22 -1.76 -7.95
CA ILE A 52 11.65 -1.89 -7.64
C ILE A 52 12.34 -2.87 -8.59
N LEU A 53 11.77 -4.06 -8.76
CA LEU A 53 12.34 -5.08 -9.64
C LEU A 53 12.43 -4.59 -11.09
N LYS A 54 11.40 -3.89 -11.57
CA LYS A 54 11.41 -3.29 -12.90
C LYS A 54 12.53 -2.26 -13.05
N HIS A 55 12.72 -1.39 -12.05
CA HIS A 55 13.81 -0.41 -12.05
C HIS A 55 15.19 -1.09 -12.13
N VAL A 56 15.44 -2.09 -11.28
CA VAL A 56 16.73 -2.82 -11.26
C VAL A 56 16.99 -3.55 -12.57
N GLN A 57 15.96 -4.14 -13.17
CA GLN A 57 16.06 -4.82 -14.47
C GLN A 57 16.38 -3.85 -15.62
N CYS A 58 15.76 -2.67 -15.64
CA CYS A 58 16.02 -1.65 -16.66
C CYS A 58 17.45 -1.08 -16.57
N ASN A 59 18.01 -0.97 -15.37
CA ASN A 59 19.36 -0.46 -15.13
C ASN A 59 20.46 -1.52 -15.23
N GLN A 60 20.23 -2.57 -16.05
CA GLN A 60 21.19 -3.63 -16.36
C GLN A 60 21.72 -4.39 -15.15
N GLY A 61 20.92 -4.51 -14.08
CA GLY A 61 21.22 -5.43 -12.99
C GLY A 61 21.39 -6.86 -13.53
N GLY A 62 22.58 -7.44 -13.39
CA GLY A 62 22.80 -8.84 -13.72
C GLY A 62 21.89 -9.77 -12.90
N HIS A 63 21.70 -11.01 -13.35
CA HIS A 63 20.78 -11.98 -12.70
C HIS A 63 20.97 -12.10 -11.17
N LYS A 64 22.22 -12.01 -10.68
CA LYS A 64 22.53 -12.05 -9.24
C LYS A 64 21.99 -10.83 -8.47
N ILE A 65 22.05 -9.65 -9.08
CA ILE A 65 21.52 -8.40 -8.50
C ILE A 65 19.99 -8.47 -8.45
N ASN A 66 19.36 -8.91 -9.54
CA ASN A 66 17.91 -9.12 -9.58
C ASN A 66 17.44 -10.13 -8.53
N HIS A 67 18.17 -11.24 -8.36
CA HIS A 67 17.87 -12.25 -7.35
C HIS A 67 18.02 -11.70 -5.92
N TYR A 68 19.09 -10.93 -5.66
CA TYR A 68 19.30 -10.26 -4.38
C TYR A 68 18.13 -9.34 -4.03
N PHE A 69 17.71 -8.49 -4.98
CA PHE A 69 16.59 -7.59 -4.76
C PHE A 69 15.27 -8.33 -4.62
N ASP A 70 14.98 -9.39 -5.40
CA ASP A 70 13.77 -10.19 -5.22
C ASP A 70 13.69 -10.82 -3.82
N LYS A 71 14.80 -11.37 -3.32
CA LYS A 71 14.86 -11.96 -1.98
C LYS A 71 14.79 -10.91 -0.87
N LYS A 72 15.50 -9.79 -1.01
CA LYS A 72 15.56 -8.73 -0.01
C LYS A 72 14.23 -7.98 0.09
N THR A 73 13.63 -7.63 -1.05
CA THR A 73 12.33 -6.94 -1.10
C THR A 73 11.22 -7.81 -0.49
N LYS A 74 11.14 -9.11 -0.79
CA LYS A 74 10.09 -9.97 -0.19
C LYS A 74 10.13 -10.03 1.35
N ASN A 75 11.30 -9.91 1.97
CA ASN A 75 11.46 -10.07 3.41
C ASN A 75 11.44 -8.74 4.19
N GLU A 76 11.98 -7.66 3.62
CA GLU A 76 12.11 -6.38 4.32
C GLU A 76 10.95 -5.42 4.04
N TYR A 77 10.07 -5.75 3.10
CA TYR A 77 9.08 -4.83 2.55
C TYR A 77 7.68 -4.91 3.18
N LYS A 78 7.60 -5.28 4.46
CA LYS A 78 6.31 -5.33 5.15
C LYS A 78 5.96 -3.97 5.77
N GLY A 79 4.81 -3.44 5.40
CA GLY A 79 4.17 -2.30 6.07
C GLY A 79 4.99 -1.01 6.07
N LYS A 80 5.60 -0.65 4.94
CA LYS A 80 6.41 0.57 4.85
C LYS A 80 5.53 1.82 4.62
N THR A 81 5.61 2.76 5.56
CA THR A 81 5.11 4.14 5.42
C THR A 81 5.94 4.91 4.40
N THR A 82 5.46 6.05 3.89
CA THR A 82 6.21 6.89 2.93
C THR A 82 7.61 7.26 3.44
N SER A 83 7.77 7.56 4.73
CA SER A 83 9.08 7.81 5.34
C SER A 83 10.02 6.60 5.25
N LYS A 84 9.50 5.38 5.51
CA LYS A 84 10.26 4.14 5.33
C LYS A 84 10.55 3.84 3.87
N LEU A 85 9.74 4.34 2.94
CA LEU A 85 10.01 4.27 1.50
C LEU A 85 11.17 5.17 1.12
N CYS A 86 11.18 6.44 1.56
CA CYS A 86 12.30 7.35 1.33
C CYS A 86 13.62 6.73 1.80
N ALA A 87 13.67 6.28 3.06
CA ALA A 87 14.87 5.64 3.63
C ALA A 87 15.30 4.37 2.87
N TYR A 88 14.33 3.61 2.34
CA TYR A 88 14.64 2.44 1.54
C TYR A 88 15.21 2.80 0.16
N LEU A 89 14.73 3.88 -0.45
CA LEU A 89 15.20 4.34 -1.76
C LEU A 89 16.66 4.79 -1.75
N GLU A 90 17.19 5.22 -0.60
CA GLU A 90 18.61 5.57 -0.44
C GLU A 90 19.55 4.41 -0.80
N VAL A 91 19.09 3.16 -0.71
CA VAL A 91 19.86 1.97 -1.12
C VAL A 91 20.17 1.99 -2.63
N PHE A 92 19.35 2.64 -3.43
CA PHE A 92 19.55 2.78 -4.88
C PHE A 92 20.29 4.07 -5.25
N GLY A 93 20.36 5.04 -4.33
CA GLY A 93 20.89 6.37 -4.57
C GLY A 93 20.09 7.44 -3.82
N GLU A 94 20.79 8.45 -3.29
CA GLU A 94 20.18 9.55 -2.54
C GLU A 94 19.19 10.36 -3.42
N GLU A 95 19.48 10.43 -4.73
CA GLU A 95 18.65 11.10 -5.72
C GLU A 95 17.23 10.52 -5.81
N TYR A 96 17.09 9.20 -5.67
CA TYR A 96 15.78 8.54 -5.72
C TYR A 96 14.96 8.83 -4.47
N SER A 97 15.61 8.83 -3.30
CA SER A 97 15.00 9.24 -2.04
C SER A 97 14.52 10.68 -2.11
N LYS A 98 15.38 11.61 -2.54
CA LYS A 98 15.04 13.04 -2.72
C LYS A 98 13.92 13.25 -3.75
N ALA A 99 13.94 12.52 -4.86
CA ALA A 99 12.92 12.63 -5.90
C ALA A 99 11.54 12.17 -5.38
N PHE A 100 11.49 11.05 -4.65
CA PHE A 100 10.25 10.58 -4.03
C PHE A 100 9.77 11.50 -2.92
N ASP A 101 10.66 11.91 -2.01
CA ASP A 101 10.34 12.81 -0.92
C ASP A 101 9.74 14.13 -1.43
N LYS A 102 10.41 14.76 -2.41
CA LYS A 102 9.91 15.97 -3.08
C LYS A 102 8.51 15.77 -3.62
N LYS A 103 8.25 14.66 -4.33
CA LYS A 103 6.93 14.36 -4.90
C LYS A 103 5.86 14.15 -3.83
N THR A 104 6.19 13.47 -2.73
CA THR A 104 5.23 13.28 -1.63
C THR A 104 4.88 14.57 -0.91
N HIS A 105 5.78 15.56 -0.93
CA HIS A 105 5.57 16.89 -0.34
C HIS A 105 5.01 17.93 -1.33
N LEU A 106 4.77 17.57 -2.59
CA LEU A 106 4.10 18.48 -3.54
C LEU A 106 2.66 18.74 -3.11
N LYS A 107 2.25 20.01 -3.25
CA LYS A 107 0.87 20.43 -3.00
C LYS A 107 -0.11 19.61 -3.83
N GLY A 108 -1.11 19.02 -3.18
CA GLY A 108 -2.10 18.12 -3.77
C GLY A 108 -1.87 16.64 -3.47
N ASN A 109 -0.71 16.24 -2.93
CA ASN A 109 -0.41 14.85 -2.58
C ASN A 109 -0.57 14.54 -1.08
N GLU A 110 -0.85 15.54 -0.25
CA GLU A 110 -0.92 15.42 1.23
C GLU A 110 -1.95 14.37 1.65
N LEU A 111 -3.12 14.40 1.00
CA LEU A 111 -4.21 13.45 1.27
C LEU A 111 -3.80 12.01 0.89
N SER A 112 -3.13 11.83 -0.25
CA SER A 112 -2.68 10.53 -0.72
C SER A 112 -1.66 9.92 0.24
N VAL A 113 -0.71 10.73 0.69
CA VAL A 113 0.31 10.34 1.68
C VAL A 113 -0.33 9.99 3.02
N SER A 114 -1.22 10.84 3.52
CA SER A 114 -1.91 10.62 4.80
C SER A 114 -2.76 9.34 4.78
N HIS A 115 -3.55 9.12 3.73
CA HIS A 115 -4.38 7.93 3.57
C HIS A 115 -3.54 6.66 3.41
N TYR A 116 -2.45 6.71 2.64
CA TYR A 116 -1.52 5.58 2.51
C TYR A 116 -0.92 5.21 3.87
N ASN A 117 -0.36 6.18 4.59
CA ASN A 117 0.25 5.94 5.90
C ASN A 117 -0.80 5.44 6.92
N SER A 118 -2.04 5.93 6.84
CA SER A 118 -3.14 5.47 7.67
C SER A 118 -3.50 4.01 7.40
N ILE A 119 -3.55 3.57 6.14
CA ILE A 119 -3.76 2.16 5.77
C ILE A 119 -2.66 1.28 6.37
N ILE A 120 -1.40 1.68 6.19
CA ILE A 120 -0.25 0.93 6.70
C ILE A 120 -0.27 0.83 8.23
N ALA A 121 -0.57 1.94 8.92
CA ALA A 121 -0.64 1.98 10.38
C ALA A 121 -1.78 1.10 10.95
N ASN A 122 -2.98 1.17 10.37
CA ASN A 122 -4.12 0.40 10.86
C ASN A 122 -4.02 -1.11 10.57
N ARG A 123 -3.27 -1.51 9.54
CA ARG A 123 -2.95 -2.93 9.31
C ARG A 123 -2.14 -3.52 10.47
N HIS A 124 -1.22 -2.76 11.04
CA HIS A 124 -0.47 -3.19 12.23
C HIS A 124 -1.40 -3.37 13.44
N GLY A 125 -2.30 -2.42 13.68
CA GLY A 125 -3.30 -2.55 14.77
C GLY A 125 -4.19 -3.78 14.61
N THR A 126 -4.68 -4.02 13.37
CA THR A 126 -5.51 -5.18 13.04
C THR A 126 -4.80 -6.52 13.31
N ALA A 127 -3.51 -6.63 13.00
CA ALA A 127 -2.72 -7.84 13.22
C ALA A 127 -2.39 -8.09 14.70
N HIS A 128 -2.34 -7.03 15.51
CA HIS A 128 -2.02 -7.10 16.95
C HIS A 128 -3.25 -7.05 17.86
N ALA A 129 -4.46 -7.30 17.33
CA ALA A 129 -5.74 -7.26 18.04
C ALA A 129 -6.05 -5.93 18.75
N THR A 130 -5.30 -4.86 18.46
CA THR A 130 -5.66 -3.50 18.84
C THR A 130 -6.74 -3.04 17.86
N GLN A 131 -7.89 -2.60 18.36
CA GLN A 131 -9.02 -2.23 17.50
C GLN A 131 -8.56 -1.29 16.37
N SER A 132 -8.69 -1.74 15.11
CA SER A 132 -8.60 -0.84 13.96
C SER A 132 -9.63 0.26 14.15
N LYS A 133 -9.21 1.52 14.04
CA LYS A 133 -10.10 2.67 14.19
C LYS A 133 -10.89 2.96 12.91
N LEU A 134 -10.57 2.27 11.81
CA LEU A 134 -11.21 2.51 10.51
C LEU A 134 -12.49 1.72 10.38
N LYS A 135 -13.53 2.38 9.87
CA LYS A 135 -14.72 1.72 9.34
C LYS A 135 -14.50 1.27 7.91
N PHE A 136 -15.41 0.46 7.38
CA PHE A 136 -15.32 -0.05 6.02
C PHE A 136 -15.17 1.10 4.99
N ASP A 137 -16.04 2.11 5.09
CA ASP A 137 -16.03 3.26 4.18
C ASP A 137 -14.74 4.09 4.27
N ASP A 138 -14.11 4.14 5.45
CA ASP A 138 -12.81 4.81 5.61
C ASP A 138 -11.72 4.08 4.83
N VAL A 139 -11.69 2.74 4.90
CA VAL A 139 -10.73 1.92 4.14
C VAL A 139 -10.91 2.12 2.63
N VAL A 140 -12.16 2.11 2.15
CA VAL A 140 -12.48 2.34 0.73
C VAL A 140 -12.05 3.74 0.30
N ARG A 141 -12.39 4.77 1.09
CA ARG A 141 -12.00 6.16 0.81
C ARG A 141 -10.49 6.33 0.80
N TYR A 142 -9.80 5.73 1.75
CA TYR A 142 -8.35 5.82 1.84
C TYR A 142 -7.68 5.14 0.66
N TYR A 143 -8.16 3.97 0.24
CA TYR A 143 -7.62 3.26 -0.92
C TYR A 143 -7.67 4.09 -2.21
N LYS A 144 -8.80 4.77 -2.46
CA LYS A 144 -9.02 5.60 -3.67
C LYS A 144 -7.99 6.71 -3.85
N GLU A 145 -7.33 7.12 -2.77
CA GLU A 145 -6.29 8.15 -2.78
C GLU A 145 -4.89 7.56 -2.56
N ALA A 146 -4.75 6.59 -1.67
CA ALA A 146 -3.48 6.00 -1.26
C ALA A 146 -2.72 5.35 -2.44
N HIS A 147 -3.43 4.80 -3.44
CA HIS A 147 -2.78 4.19 -4.60
C HIS A 147 -1.90 5.18 -5.39
N LYS A 148 -2.13 6.49 -5.27
CA LYS A 148 -1.34 7.54 -5.94
C LYS A 148 0.09 7.58 -5.42
N VAL A 149 0.33 7.20 -4.16
CA VAL A 149 1.70 7.08 -3.62
C VAL A 149 2.53 6.07 -4.42
N LEU A 150 1.91 5.00 -4.93
CA LEU A 150 2.58 4.03 -5.79
C LEU A 150 2.96 4.62 -7.16
N ASP A 151 2.16 5.56 -7.67
CA ASP A 151 2.47 6.28 -8.90
C ASP A 151 3.62 7.26 -8.70
N LEU A 152 3.64 7.96 -7.55
CA LEU A 152 4.76 8.83 -7.18
C LEU A 152 6.06 8.03 -7.05
N LEU A 153 6.00 6.84 -6.45
CA LEU A 153 7.14 5.94 -6.33
C LEU A 153 7.66 5.48 -7.69
N ASP A 154 6.79 4.94 -8.54
CA ASP A 154 7.17 4.49 -9.88
C ASP A 154 7.80 5.64 -10.68
N ALA A 155 7.21 6.83 -10.60
CA ALA A 155 7.75 8.00 -11.29
C ALA A 155 9.11 8.44 -10.73
N SER A 156 9.44 8.17 -9.46
CA SER A 156 10.71 8.58 -8.86
C SER A 156 11.85 7.63 -9.18
N LEU A 157 11.55 6.42 -9.63
CA LEU A 157 12.52 5.40 -10.06
C LEU A 157 12.65 5.35 -11.60
N ARG A 158 12.15 6.35 -12.31
CA ARG A 158 12.34 6.54 -13.76
C ARG A 158 13.30 7.69 -13.99
#